data_AF-A0A542BJ58-F1
#
_entry.id   AF-A0A542BJ58-F1
#
_cell.length_a   1.000
_cell.length_b   1.000
_cell.length_c   1.000
_cell.angle_alpha   90.00
_cell.angle_beta   90.00
_cell.angle_gamma   90.00
#
_symmetry.space_group_name_H-M   'P 1'
#
loop_
_entity.id
_entity.type
_entity.pdbx_description
1 polymer ?
#
loop_
_entity_poly.entity_id
_entity_poly.type
_entity_poly.pdbx_seq_one_letter_code
_entity_poly.pdbx_strand_id
1 'polypeptide(L)'
;MKKLTLALIAASAIGTTTLANAETRTANAMASWDARAVKDTNSMLAVTPLKSLTFNYAEGLERFSAQDGAFDITIAGQSGARDFKLTSKVISNTLSRANDDSELTVAVKWNGTELSSNNDTVLVDTIEGVSAGLDAFAQESAYAGSDRTSTRGVFAFNIAKATLAGAEVAFKELTDGYWDGNVNVEFAATWTGTFTESLTE
;
A
#
# COMPACT_ATOMS: atom_id res chain seq x y z
N MET A 1 -1.31 17.53 -32.66
CA MET A 1 -2.36 16.92 -31.81
C MET A 1 -2.16 15.40 -31.80
N LYS A 2 -1.49 14.87 -30.77
CA LYS A 2 -1.35 13.43 -30.55
C LYS A 2 -2.02 13.10 -29.22
N LYS A 3 -2.86 12.07 -29.26
CA LYS A 3 -3.96 11.78 -28.35
C LYS A 3 -3.45 11.53 -26.93
N LEU A 4 -3.92 12.31 -25.95
CA LEU A 4 -3.84 11.93 -24.54
C LEU A 4 -4.79 10.74 -24.34
N THR A 5 -4.24 9.55 -24.25
CA THR A 5 -4.98 8.38 -23.80
C THR A 5 -5.17 8.55 -22.29
N LEU A 6 -6.37 8.93 -21.85
CA LEU A 6 -6.78 8.84 -20.45
C LEU A 6 -6.75 7.35 -20.08
N ALA A 7 -5.75 6.92 -19.32
CA ALA A 7 -5.75 5.59 -18.71
C ALA A 7 -6.93 5.52 -17.74
N LEU A 8 -7.77 4.50 -17.89
CA LEU A 8 -8.89 4.27 -16.99
C LEU A 8 -8.36 3.92 -15.59
N ILE A 9 -8.83 4.69 -14.61
CA ILE A 9 -8.47 4.63 -13.19
C ILE A 9 -9.22 3.45 -12.57
N ALA A 10 -8.49 2.44 -12.09
CA ALA A 10 -9.07 1.32 -11.36
C ALA A 10 -8.16 0.93 -10.20
N ALA A 11 -8.56 1.26 -8.97
CA ALA A 11 -8.08 0.53 -7.80
C ALA A 11 -8.78 -0.84 -7.80
N SER A 12 -8.08 -1.88 -8.26
CA SER A 12 -8.58 -3.25 -8.26
C SER A 12 -7.99 -4.01 -7.07
N ALA A 13 -8.86 -4.46 -6.16
CA ALA A 13 -8.47 -5.45 -5.16
C ALA A 13 -8.69 -6.84 -5.78
N ILE A 14 -7.59 -7.54 -6.09
CA ILE A 14 -7.63 -8.96 -6.44
C ILE A 14 -7.33 -9.72 -5.16
N GLY A 15 -8.29 -10.53 -4.70
CA GLY A 15 -8.14 -11.33 -3.49
C GLY A 15 -8.22 -12.82 -3.79
N THR A 16 -7.38 -13.59 -3.13
CA THR A 16 -7.46 -15.06 -3.10
C THR A 16 -7.71 -15.51 -1.67
N THR A 17 -8.55 -16.53 -1.50
CA THR A 17 -8.81 -17.15 -0.21
C THR A 17 -8.26 -18.57 -0.24
N THR A 18 -7.59 -18.97 0.82
CA THR A 18 -7.06 -20.32 0.99
C THR A 18 -7.51 -20.85 2.35
N LEU A 19 -8.16 -22.01 2.33
CA LEU A 19 -8.47 -22.78 3.53
C LEU A 19 -7.27 -23.70 3.77
N ALA A 20 -6.27 -23.17 4.47
CA ALA A 20 -4.99 -23.86 4.58
C ALA A 20 -5.09 -25.12 5.44
N ASN A 21 -5.87 -25.12 6.53
CA ASN A 21 -6.11 -26.25 7.45
C ASN A 21 -7.37 -26.02 8.34
N ALA A 22 -7.84 -27.04 9.07
CA ALA A 22 -8.98 -26.96 10.01
C ALA A 22 -8.83 -25.88 11.14
N GLU A 23 -7.60 -25.41 11.37
CA GLU A 23 -7.27 -24.46 12.43
C GLU A 23 -6.91 -23.05 11.93
N THR A 24 -6.71 -22.85 10.62
CA THR A 24 -6.24 -21.56 10.09
C THR A 24 -6.83 -21.25 8.72
N ARG A 25 -7.33 -20.01 8.58
CA ARG A 25 -7.85 -19.46 7.32
C ARG A 25 -7.03 -18.23 6.93
N THR A 26 -6.68 -18.11 5.66
CA THR A 26 -5.93 -16.95 5.16
C THR A 26 -6.59 -16.33 3.92
N ALA A 27 -6.47 -15.01 3.82
CA ALA A 27 -6.90 -14.25 2.66
C ALA A 27 -5.88 -13.15 2.36
N ASN A 28 -5.54 -12.99 1.08
CA ASN A 28 -4.62 -11.94 0.64
C ASN A 28 -5.37 -10.97 -0.27
N ALA A 29 -4.98 -9.70 -0.24
CA ALA A 29 -5.49 -8.67 -1.14
C ALA A 29 -4.37 -7.69 -1.49
N MET A 30 -4.33 -7.22 -2.74
CA MET A 30 -3.39 -6.20 -3.17
C MET A 30 -4.11 -4.87 -3.38
N ALA A 31 -3.55 -3.79 -2.83
CA ALA A 31 -3.94 -2.42 -3.13
C ALA A 31 -2.87 -1.77 -4.03
N SER A 32 -3.33 -1.15 -5.12
CA SER A 32 -2.47 -0.48 -6.11
C SER A 32 -2.79 1.02 -6.14
N TRP A 33 -1.75 1.85 -6.03
CA TRP A 33 -1.83 3.28 -6.24
C TRP A 33 -0.97 3.67 -7.45
N ASP A 34 -1.59 4.34 -8.41
CA ASP A 34 -0.84 5.01 -9.48
C ASP A 34 -0.09 6.20 -8.86
N ALA A 35 1.23 6.24 -9.09
CA ALA A 35 2.11 7.24 -8.53
C ALA A 35 2.87 7.98 -9.64
N ARG A 36 2.93 9.30 -9.53
CA ARG A 36 3.66 10.20 -10.43
C ARG A 36 4.53 11.16 -9.63
N ALA A 37 5.81 11.22 -9.96
CA ALA A 37 6.71 12.23 -9.44
C ALA A 37 7.05 13.26 -10.53
N VAL A 38 7.05 14.53 -10.14
CA VAL A 38 7.34 15.66 -11.04
C VAL A 38 8.49 16.49 -10.49
N LYS A 39 9.52 16.67 -11.31
CA LYS A 39 10.57 17.68 -11.10
C LYS A 39 10.46 18.75 -12.18
N ASP A 40 9.95 19.90 -11.78
CA ASP A 40 9.85 21.10 -12.61
C ASP A 40 10.45 22.28 -11.82
N THR A 41 11.66 22.68 -12.19
CA THR A 41 12.39 23.78 -11.55
C THR A 41 12.30 25.09 -12.33
N ASN A 42 11.62 25.07 -13.48
CA ASN A 42 11.59 26.20 -14.43
C ASN A 42 10.22 26.91 -14.47
N SER A 43 9.15 26.25 -14.05
CA SER A 43 7.80 26.83 -14.03
C SER A 43 7.51 27.64 -12.76
N MET A 44 6.87 28.80 -12.92
CA MET A 44 6.46 29.68 -11.81
C MET A 44 5.20 29.20 -11.05
N LEU A 45 4.48 28.18 -11.56
CA LEU A 45 3.28 27.61 -10.94
C LEU A 45 3.06 26.18 -11.45
N ALA A 46 2.87 25.23 -10.53
CA ALA A 46 2.47 23.85 -10.81
C ALA A 46 1.12 23.53 -10.16
N VAL A 47 0.24 22.82 -10.87
CA VAL A 47 -1.10 22.39 -10.40
C VAL A 47 -1.20 20.86 -10.50
N THR A 48 -1.62 20.23 -9.40
CA THR A 48 -1.68 18.76 -9.24
C THR A 48 -3.12 18.27 -9.05
N PRO A 49 -3.60 17.28 -9.82
CA PRO A 49 -4.95 16.72 -9.69
C PRO A 49 -5.10 15.69 -8.54
N LEU A 50 -6.35 15.46 -8.11
CA LEU A 50 -6.72 15.09 -6.73
C LEU A 50 -6.81 13.59 -6.33
N LYS A 51 -6.57 12.59 -7.21
CA LYS A 51 -6.61 11.15 -6.78
C LYS A 51 -5.62 10.22 -7.51
N SER A 52 -4.34 10.58 -7.46
CA SER A 52 -3.17 9.72 -7.70
C SER A 52 -2.06 10.22 -6.75
N LEU A 53 -1.13 9.37 -6.31
CA LEU A 53 -0.04 9.83 -5.46
C LEU A 53 0.87 10.73 -6.29
N THR A 54 0.86 12.04 -6.03
CA THR A 54 1.69 12.99 -6.77
C THR A 54 2.74 13.60 -5.86
N PHE A 55 4.00 13.47 -6.27
CA PHE A 55 5.15 13.98 -5.54
C PHE A 55 5.78 15.15 -6.30
N ASN A 56 5.86 16.32 -5.66
CA ASN A 56 6.49 17.51 -6.24
C ASN A 56 7.85 17.74 -5.59
N TYR A 57 8.88 17.96 -6.39
CA TYR A 57 10.21 18.31 -5.89
C TYR A 57 10.24 19.76 -5.38
N ALA A 58 10.69 19.96 -4.14
CA ALA A 58 10.89 21.27 -3.54
C ALA A 58 12.39 21.60 -3.51
N GLU A 59 12.83 22.45 -4.44
CA GLU A 59 14.25 22.77 -4.65
C GLU A 59 14.95 23.29 -3.38
N GLY A 60 14.35 24.25 -2.69
CA GLY A 60 14.93 24.82 -1.46
C GLY A 60 15.06 23.83 -0.29
N LEU A 61 14.46 22.65 -0.39
CA LEU A 61 14.55 21.57 0.60
C LEU A 61 15.23 20.30 0.07
N GLU A 62 15.65 20.31 -1.20
CA GLU A 62 16.22 19.18 -1.93
C GLU A 62 15.48 17.84 -1.76
N ARG A 63 14.13 17.87 -1.67
CA ARG A 63 13.30 16.67 -1.45
C ARG A 63 11.95 16.76 -2.14
N PHE A 64 11.35 15.61 -2.39
CA PHE A 64 9.95 15.53 -2.83
C PHE A 64 8.98 15.72 -1.65
N SER A 65 7.76 16.17 -1.93
CA SER A 65 6.65 16.18 -0.97
C SER A 65 6.32 14.78 -0.45
N ALA A 66 5.62 14.70 0.68
CA ALA A 66 4.98 13.47 1.16
C ALA A 66 3.48 13.52 0.83
N GLN A 67 2.83 12.37 0.74
CA GLN A 67 1.40 12.23 0.43
C GLN A 67 0.77 11.17 1.34
N ASP A 68 -0.50 11.39 1.71
CA ASP A 68 -1.28 10.38 2.43
C ASP A 68 -2.17 9.62 1.44
N GLY A 69 -2.14 8.29 1.49
CA GLY A 69 -3.02 7.42 0.72
C GLY A 69 -3.91 6.61 1.66
N ALA A 70 -5.17 7.02 1.77
CA ALA A 70 -6.18 6.28 2.50
C ALA A 70 -6.58 5.00 1.76
N PHE A 71 -6.88 3.95 2.52
CA PHE A 71 -7.47 2.70 2.01
C PHE A 71 -8.59 2.24 2.93
N ASP A 72 -9.64 1.69 2.33
CA ASP A 72 -10.69 0.98 3.06
C ASP A 72 -10.38 -0.51 3.01
N ILE A 73 -10.43 -1.16 4.18
CA ILE A 73 -10.28 -2.61 4.30
C ILE A 73 -11.54 -3.18 4.92
N THR A 74 -11.98 -4.33 4.42
CA THR A 74 -13.13 -5.04 4.95
C THR A 74 -12.78 -6.50 5.16
N ILE A 75 -13.04 -6.99 6.36
CA ILE A 75 -12.93 -8.40 6.71
C ILE A 75 -14.32 -9.03 6.82
N ALA A 76 -14.41 -10.33 6.52
CA ALA A 76 -15.57 -11.14 6.88
C ALA A 76 -15.24 -11.90 8.15
N GLY A 77 -16.06 -11.75 9.20
CA GLY A 77 -15.92 -12.53 10.41
C GLY A 77 -15.93 -14.03 10.11
N GLN A 78 -15.12 -14.77 10.85
CA GLN A 78 -14.97 -16.22 10.72
C GLN A 78 -15.39 -16.86 12.04
N SER A 79 -16.64 -17.33 12.12
CA SER A 79 -17.12 -18.08 13.28
C SER A 79 -16.16 -19.22 13.65
N GLY A 80 -15.82 -19.31 14.93
CA GLY A 80 -14.81 -20.24 15.46
C GLY A 80 -13.38 -19.70 15.49
N ALA A 81 -13.12 -18.52 14.91
CA ALA A 81 -11.86 -17.81 15.09
C ALA A 81 -11.69 -17.39 16.55
N ARG A 82 -10.48 -17.56 17.08
CA ARG A 82 -10.07 -17.10 18.41
C ARG A 82 -9.14 -15.90 18.30
N ASP A 83 -8.34 -15.88 17.24
CA ASP A 83 -7.30 -14.89 17.00
C ASP A 83 -7.35 -14.38 15.55
N PHE A 84 -6.87 -13.15 15.37
CA PHE A 84 -6.79 -12.48 14.09
C PHE A 84 -5.46 -11.73 13.94
N LYS A 85 -4.86 -11.87 12.75
CA LYS A 85 -3.64 -11.17 12.36
C LYS A 85 -3.79 -10.57 10.97
N LEU A 86 -3.41 -9.31 10.83
CA LEU A 86 -3.32 -8.59 9.57
C LEU A 86 -1.90 -8.06 9.40
N THR A 87 -1.25 -8.45 8.31
CA THR A 87 0.05 -7.92 7.90
C THR A 87 -0.03 -7.19 6.57
N SER A 88 0.98 -6.36 6.29
CA SER A 88 1.16 -5.71 4.99
C SER A 88 2.61 -5.73 4.54
N LYS A 89 2.82 -5.74 3.23
CA LYS A 89 4.13 -5.82 2.59
C LYS A 89 4.16 -5.06 1.27
N VAL A 90 5.26 -4.37 0.96
CA VAL A 90 5.43 -3.70 -0.33
C VAL A 90 5.79 -4.73 -1.40
N ILE A 91 5.04 -4.76 -2.50
CA ILE A 91 5.29 -5.64 -3.64
C ILE A 91 6.05 -4.91 -4.76
N SER A 92 5.66 -3.65 -5.03
CA SER A 92 6.40 -2.77 -5.93
C SER A 92 6.27 -1.32 -5.49
N ASN A 93 7.31 -0.52 -5.72
CA ASN A 93 7.33 0.89 -5.34
C ASN A 93 8.32 1.72 -6.17
N THR A 94 8.65 1.27 -7.37
CA THR A 94 9.57 1.96 -8.27
C THR A 94 8.79 2.77 -9.30
N LEU A 95 9.16 4.04 -9.45
CA LEU A 95 8.72 4.91 -10.53
C LEU A 95 9.88 5.08 -11.50
N SER A 96 9.62 4.86 -12.79
CA SER A 96 10.66 4.94 -13.81
C SER A 96 10.35 6.09 -14.78
N ARG A 97 11.40 6.69 -15.34
CA ARG A 97 11.25 7.69 -16.38
C ARG A 97 11.39 7.04 -17.75
N ALA A 98 10.53 7.41 -18.69
CA ALA A 98 10.49 6.77 -20.01
C ALA A 98 11.72 7.01 -20.91
N ASN A 99 12.52 8.04 -20.63
CA ASN A 99 13.53 8.56 -21.56
C ASN A 99 14.98 8.37 -21.08
N ASP A 100 15.19 7.85 -19.86
CA ASP A 100 16.51 7.57 -19.28
C ASP A 100 16.40 6.44 -18.23
N ASP A 101 17.54 6.01 -17.69
CA ASP A 101 17.60 4.96 -16.65
C ASP A 101 17.42 5.52 -15.24
N SER A 102 16.68 6.63 -15.09
CA SER A 102 16.38 7.21 -13.79
C SER A 102 15.17 6.56 -13.14
N GLU A 103 15.32 6.19 -11.88
CA GLU A 103 14.24 5.64 -11.07
C GLU A 103 14.12 6.35 -9.72
N LEU A 104 12.90 6.39 -9.21
CA LEU A 104 12.58 6.84 -7.86
C LEU A 104 11.93 5.69 -7.10
N THR A 105 12.38 5.47 -5.87
CA THR A 105 11.73 4.51 -4.97
C THR A 105 10.81 5.26 -3.99
N VAL A 106 9.55 4.82 -3.91
CA VAL A 106 8.56 5.36 -2.98
C VAL A 106 8.60 4.57 -1.67
N ALA A 107 8.92 5.21 -0.55
CA ALA A 107 8.68 4.62 0.77
C ALA A 107 7.18 4.63 1.07
N VAL A 108 6.70 3.52 1.65
CA VAL A 108 5.34 3.38 2.20
C VAL A 108 5.48 3.24 3.71
N LYS A 109 4.79 4.07 4.48
CA LYS A 109 4.92 4.11 5.94
C LYS A 109 3.58 3.91 6.63
N TRP A 110 3.57 3.04 7.62
CA TRP A 110 2.49 2.83 8.56
C TRP A 110 2.89 3.38 9.93
N ASN A 111 2.15 4.38 10.44
CA ASN A 111 2.43 5.02 11.73
C ASN A 111 3.91 5.43 11.91
N GLY A 112 4.53 5.93 10.84
CA GLY A 112 5.93 6.37 10.81
C GLY A 112 6.96 5.27 10.54
N THR A 113 6.57 4.00 10.56
CA THR A 113 7.46 2.86 10.25
C THR A 113 7.36 2.50 8.78
N GLU A 114 8.51 2.40 8.11
CA GLU A 114 8.57 2.03 6.69
C GLU A 114 8.30 0.53 6.49
N LEU A 115 7.40 0.22 5.57
CA LEU A 115 7.11 -1.14 5.16
C LEU A 115 8.28 -1.68 4.32
N SER A 116 8.54 -2.98 4.47
CA SER A 116 9.57 -3.67 3.70
C SER A 116 8.95 -4.48 2.56
N SER A 117 9.75 -4.76 1.53
CA SER A 117 9.46 -5.80 0.53
C SER A 117 10.00 -7.18 0.91
N ASN A 118 10.68 -7.31 2.06
CA ASN A 118 11.25 -8.57 2.54
C ASN A 118 10.49 -9.10 3.74
N ASN A 119 10.05 -8.21 4.65
CA ASN A 119 9.39 -8.58 5.89
C ASN A 119 7.99 -7.99 5.98
N ASP A 120 7.08 -8.76 6.57
CA ASP A 120 5.73 -8.33 6.86
C ASP A 120 5.73 -7.29 7.98
N THR A 121 4.96 -6.22 7.78
CA THR A 121 4.63 -5.26 8.84
C THR A 121 3.31 -5.66 9.45
N VAL A 122 3.27 -5.88 10.77
CA VAL A 122 2.05 -6.21 11.50
C VAL A 122 1.21 -4.95 11.68
N LEU A 123 -0.05 -5.00 11.22
CA LEU A 123 -1.03 -3.93 11.38
C LEU A 123 -2.02 -4.23 12.51
N VAL A 124 -2.44 -5.50 12.62
CA VAL A 124 -3.28 -6.02 13.71
C VAL A 124 -2.75 -7.39 14.11
N ASP A 125 -2.69 -7.66 15.40
CA ASP A 125 -2.38 -8.97 15.98
C ASP A 125 -3.05 -9.06 17.35
N THR A 126 -4.13 -9.85 17.44
CA THR A 126 -4.92 -9.96 18.68
C THR A 126 -4.17 -10.68 19.79
N ILE A 127 -3.21 -11.54 19.46
CA ILE A 127 -2.40 -12.28 20.45
C ILE A 127 -1.43 -11.32 21.12
N GLU A 128 -0.78 -10.48 20.32
CA GLU A 128 0.21 -9.50 20.78
C GLU A 128 -0.44 -8.15 21.21
N GLY A 129 -1.76 -8.02 21.10
CA GLY A 129 -2.50 -6.80 21.47
C GLY A 129 -2.23 -5.60 20.55
N VAL A 130 -1.86 -5.86 19.29
CA VAL A 130 -1.58 -4.83 18.29
C VAL A 130 -2.84 -4.50 17.50
N SER A 131 -3.23 -3.23 17.43
CA SER A 131 -4.35 -2.77 16.61
C SER A 131 -4.08 -1.45 15.88
N ALA A 132 -3.12 -0.63 16.34
CA ALA A 132 -2.47 0.47 15.62
C ALA A 132 -3.40 1.46 14.86
N GLY A 133 -4.63 1.68 15.33
CA GLY A 133 -5.63 2.54 14.70
C GLY A 133 -6.66 1.81 13.82
N LEU A 134 -6.55 0.48 13.70
CA LEU A 134 -7.51 -0.44 13.10
C LEU A 134 -8.27 -1.24 14.18
N ASP A 135 -8.55 -0.62 15.33
CA ASP A 135 -9.10 -1.25 16.55
C ASP A 135 -10.40 -2.03 16.32
N ALA A 136 -11.18 -1.64 15.32
CA ALA A 136 -12.39 -2.35 14.91
C ALA A 136 -12.11 -3.82 14.56
N PHE A 137 -10.93 -4.14 14.02
CA PHE A 137 -10.56 -5.51 13.64
C PHE A 137 -10.01 -6.33 14.79
N ALA A 138 -9.61 -5.70 15.90
CA ALA A 138 -9.20 -6.40 17.11
C ALA A 138 -10.40 -6.83 17.98
N GLN A 139 -11.63 -6.44 17.60
CA GLN A 139 -12.84 -6.86 18.31
C GLN A 139 -13.26 -8.26 17.89
N GLU A 140 -13.57 -9.13 18.85
CA GLU A 140 -14.04 -10.50 18.60
C GLU A 140 -15.27 -10.53 17.68
N SER A 141 -16.21 -9.59 17.84
CA SER A 141 -17.38 -9.50 16.97
C SER A 141 -17.03 -9.24 15.50
N ALA A 142 -15.87 -8.65 15.22
CA ALA A 142 -15.41 -8.36 13.86
C ALA A 142 -14.71 -9.56 13.21
N TYR A 143 -13.79 -10.23 13.93
CA TYR A 143 -13.01 -11.32 13.34
C TYR A 143 -13.60 -12.72 13.58
N ALA A 144 -14.38 -12.91 14.65
CA ALA A 144 -15.04 -14.18 14.98
C ALA A 144 -16.57 -14.15 14.79
N GLY A 145 -17.14 -13.01 14.40
CA GLY A 145 -18.57 -12.87 14.11
C GLY A 145 -18.99 -13.49 12.77
N SER A 146 -20.26 -13.31 12.41
CA SER A 146 -20.82 -13.71 11.11
C SER A 146 -20.84 -12.58 10.08
N ASP A 147 -20.66 -11.35 10.53
CA ASP A 147 -20.85 -10.15 9.71
C ASP A 147 -19.54 -9.64 9.11
N ARG A 148 -19.66 -8.67 8.20
CA ARG A 148 -18.51 -7.98 7.63
C ARG A 148 -18.22 -6.72 8.43
N THR A 149 -16.96 -6.50 8.72
CA THR A 149 -16.49 -5.28 9.39
C THR A 149 -15.55 -4.53 8.46
N SER A 150 -15.76 -3.23 8.34
CA SER A 150 -14.91 -2.33 7.53
C SER A 150 -14.24 -1.29 8.41
N THR A 151 -13.02 -0.91 8.05
CA THR A 151 -12.33 0.24 8.65
C THR A 151 -11.46 0.92 7.59
N ARG A 152 -10.92 2.09 7.93
CA ARG A 152 -10.04 2.88 7.08
C ARG A 152 -8.66 3.00 7.70
N GLY A 153 -7.64 2.69 6.90
CA GLY A 153 -6.24 2.99 7.22
C GLY A 153 -5.69 4.09 6.33
N VAL A 154 -4.53 4.62 6.70
CA VAL A 154 -3.79 5.60 5.90
C VAL A 154 -2.31 5.22 5.92
N PHE A 155 -1.70 5.09 4.74
CA PHE A 155 -0.26 5.08 4.61
C PHE A 155 0.26 6.46 4.27
N ALA A 156 1.44 6.81 4.81
CA ALA A 156 2.20 7.95 4.35
C ALA A 156 3.20 7.49 3.29
N PHE A 157 3.23 8.18 2.16
CA PHE A 157 4.12 7.92 1.04
C PHE A 157 5.11 9.06 0.86
N ASN A 158 6.37 8.74 0.58
CA ASN A 158 7.38 9.73 0.22
C ASN A 158 8.39 9.13 -0.77
N ILE A 159 9.03 9.96 -1.59
CA ILE A 159 10.19 9.48 -2.35
C ILE A 159 11.35 9.28 -1.37
N ALA A 160 11.88 8.06 -1.31
CA ALA A 160 12.89 7.65 -0.36
C ALA A 160 14.30 7.77 -0.93
N LYS A 161 14.48 7.33 -2.19
CA LYS A 161 15.76 7.35 -2.88
C LYS A 161 15.58 7.53 -4.39
N ALA A 162 16.66 7.93 -5.03
CA ALA A 162 16.80 8.04 -6.47
C ALA A 162 17.95 7.18 -6.96
N THR A 163 17.80 6.61 -8.16
CA THR A 163 18.87 5.94 -8.87
C THR A 163 18.98 6.46 -10.29
N LEU A 164 20.19 6.36 -10.84
CA LEU A 164 20.48 6.58 -12.26
C LEU A 164 21.37 5.43 -12.74
N ALA A 165 20.90 4.68 -13.75
CA ALA A 165 21.58 3.47 -14.24
C ALA A 165 21.92 2.48 -13.10
N GLY A 166 21.03 2.35 -12.11
CA GLY A 166 21.17 1.45 -10.97
C GLY A 166 22.04 1.94 -9.82
N ALA A 167 22.73 3.08 -9.95
CA ALA A 167 23.50 3.69 -8.87
C ALA A 167 22.66 4.72 -8.11
N GLU A 168 22.77 4.75 -6.78
CA GLU A 168 22.11 5.77 -5.96
C GLU A 168 22.71 7.16 -6.23
N VAL A 169 21.84 8.16 -6.40
CA VAL A 169 22.19 9.55 -6.69
C VAL A 169 21.36 10.50 -5.84
N ALA A 170 21.83 11.72 -5.62
CA ALA A 170 21.03 12.72 -4.95
C ALA A 170 19.88 13.20 -5.85
N PHE A 171 18.71 13.55 -5.28
CA PHE A 171 17.56 14.00 -6.07
C PHE A 171 17.86 15.19 -6.98
N LYS A 172 18.73 16.10 -6.56
CA LYS A 172 19.14 17.26 -7.35
C LYS A 172 19.97 16.92 -8.59
N GLU A 173 20.60 15.74 -8.61
CA GLU A 173 21.41 15.27 -9.74
C GLU A 173 20.55 14.72 -10.87
N LEU A 174 19.25 14.49 -10.60
CA LEU A 174 18.31 14.07 -11.63
C LEU A 174 17.93 15.23 -12.55
N THR A 175 17.92 14.97 -13.85
CA THR A 175 17.36 15.90 -14.84
C THR A 175 15.87 16.14 -14.58
N ASP A 176 15.35 17.30 -14.94
CA ASP A 176 13.90 17.61 -14.87
C ASP A 176 13.07 16.63 -15.72
N GLY A 177 11.84 16.38 -15.29
CA GLY A 177 10.92 15.44 -15.96
C GLY A 177 10.01 14.67 -15.01
N TYR A 178 9.47 13.57 -15.52
CA TYR A 178 8.39 12.79 -14.91
C TYR A 178 8.81 11.34 -14.69
N TRP A 179 8.42 10.78 -13.55
CA TRP A 179 8.51 9.35 -13.27
C TRP A 179 7.13 8.84 -12.94
N ASP A 180 6.80 7.69 -13.50
CA ASP A 180 5.49 7.07 -13.36
C ASP A 180 5.67 5.59 -12.98
N GLY A 181 4.74 5.05 -12.22
CA GLY A 181 4.77 3.66 -11.78
C GLY A 181 3.68 3.36 -10.76
N ASN A 182 3.60 2.10 -10.35
CA ASN A 182 2.61 1.65 -9.39
C ASN A 182 3.26 1.30 -8.06
N VAL A 183 2.67 1.82 -6.99
CA VAL A 183 2.98 1.38 -5.64
C VAL A 183 1.95 0.33 -5.26
N ASN A 184 2.41 -0.91 -5.09
CA ASN A 184 1.57 -2.05 -4.73
C ASN A 184 1.90 -2.50 -3.31
N VAL A 185 0.87 -2.57 -2.47
CA VAL A 185 0.97 -3.10 -1.10
C VAL A 185 0.04 -4.30 -1.00
N GLU A 186 0.60 -5.44 -0.62
CA GLU A 186 -0.15 -6.64 -0.27
C GLU A 186 -0.57 -6.57 1.20
N PHE A 187 -1.77 -7.03 1.47
CA PHE A 187 -2.31 -7.28 2.81
C PHE A 187 -2.61 -8.77 2.93
N ALA A 188 -2.19 -9.37 4.04
CA ALA A 188 -2.48 -10.76 4.36
C ALA A 188 -3.22 -10.84 5.70
N ALA A 189 -4.41 -11.41 5.67
CA ALA A 189 -5.27 -11.61 6.82
C ALA A 189 -5.28 -13.09 7.21
N THR A 190 -5.08 -13.38 8.49
CA THR A 190 -5.03 -14.74 9.05
C THR A 190 -5.98 -14.83 10.23
N TRP A 191 -6.85 -15.84 10.22
CA TRP A 191 -7.68 -16.22 11.35
C TRP A 191 -7.21 -17.55 11.87
N THR A 192 -7.00 -17.64 13.18
CA THR A 192 -6.66 -18.89 13.87
C THR A 192 -7.79 -19.24 14.81
N GLY A 193 -8.20 -20.50 14.82
CA GLY A 193 -9.33 -20.94 15.63
C GLY A 193 -9.71 -22.39 15.38
N THR A 194 -10.95 -22.75 15.72
CA THR A 194 -11.51 -24.07 15.43
C THR A 194 -12.66 -23.89 14.47
N PHE A 195 -12.43 -24.27 13.22
CA PHE A 195 -13.40 -24.10 12.16
C PHE A 195 -14.09 -25.43 11.88
N THR A 196 -15.42 -25.46 11.96
CA THR A 196 -16.17 -26.63 11.51
C THR A 196 -16.10 -26.70 9.98
N GLU A 197 -15.56 -27.79 9.44
CA GLU A 197 -15.74 -28.12 8.02
C GLU A 197 -17.24 -28.37 7.79
N SER A 198 -17.83 -27.69 6.80
CA SER A 198 -19.17 -28.09 6.36
C SER A 198 -19.03 -29.45 5.69
N LEU A 199 -19.48 -30.50 6.36
CA LEU A 199 -19.79 -31.77 5.69
C LEU A 199 -20.91 -31.44 4.68
N THR A 200 -20.54 -31.31 3.41
CA THR A 200 -21.50 -31.29 2.32
C THR A 200 -22.10 -32.69 2.23
N GLU A 201 -23.36 -32.85 2.67
CA GLU A 201 -24.23 -33.96 2.26
C GLU A 201 -24.60 -33.86 0.78
#